data_AF-A0A0C3JXT1-F1
#
_entry.id   AF-A0A0C3JXT1-F1
#
_cell.length_a   1.000
_cell.length_b   1.000
_cell.length_c   1.000
_cell.angle_alpha   90.00
_cell.angle_beta   90.00
_cell.angle_gamma   90.00
#
_symmetry.space_group_name_H-M   'P 1'
#
loop_
_entity.id
_entity.type
_entity.pdbx_description
1 polymer ?
#
loop_
_entity_poly.entity_id
_entity_poly.type
_entity_poly.pdbx_seq_one_letter_code
_entity_poly.pdbx_strand_id
1 'polypeptide(L)'
;MGVEPFLSKAEAATDHAVDLAKVLEDTRKALVKAAEQMRMSADMSRSNTPSYSVGCPSRKLTKRWIGPYKIVSLKPNAVELKL
;
A
#
# COMPACT_ATOMS: atom_id res chain seq x y z
N MET A 1 32.98 -62.14 10.30
CA MET A 1 32.77 -60.95 9.46
C MET A 1 31.45 -60.32 9.90
N GLY A 2 31.48 -59.51 10.96
CA GLY A 2 30.29 -58.83 11.48
C GLY A 2 30.03 -57.60 10.64
N VAL A 3 28.86 -57.51 10.03
CA VAL A 3 28.41 -56.30 9.35
C VAL A 3 27.86 -55.38 10.43
N GLU A 4 28.55 -54.26 10.66
CA GLU A 4 28.05 -53.15 11.48
C GLU A 4 26.67 -52.73 10.95
N PRO A 5 25.66 -52.57 11.83
CA PRO A 5 24.35 -52.10 11.40
C PRO A 5 24.50 -50.70 10.81
N PHE A 6 24.05 -50.54 9.56
CA PHE A 6 23.94 -49.23 8.91
C PHE A 6 22.98 -48.37 9.75
N LEU A 7 23.54 -47.49 10.57
CA LEU A 7 22.78 -46.38 11.15
C LEU A 7 22.28 -45.50 10.01
N SER A 8 21.20 -44.78 10.29
CA SER A 8 20.90 -43.52 9.60
C SER A 8 20.08 -43.58 8.30
N LYS A 9 18.93 -44.26 8.31
CA LYS A 9 17.76 -43.75 7.56
C LYS A 9 16.87 -42.84 8.42
N ALA A 10 16.79 -43.13 9.72
CA ALA A 10 15.97 -42.35 10.66
C ALA A 10 16.63 -41.03 11.07
N GLU A 11 17.97 -41.02 11.21
CA GLU A 11 18.74 -39.83 11.63
C GLU A 11 18.85 -38.79 10.49
N ALA A 12 19.07 -39.22 9.24
CA ALA A 12 18.96 -38.32 8.08
C ALA A 12 17.55 -37.70 7.93
N ALA A 13 16.49 -38.44 8.27
CA ALA A 13 15.13 -37.92 8.25
C ALA A 13 14.89 -36.88 9.35
N THR A 14 15.51 -37.03 10.52
CA THR A 14 15.44 -36.03 11.59
C THR A 14 16.20 -34.75 11.25
N ASP A 15 17.34 -34.84 10.58
CA ASP A 15 18.11 -33.67 10.14
C ASP A 15 17.33 -32.81 9.14
N HIS A 16 16.69 -33.47 8.15
CA HIS A 16 15.83 -32.76 7.21
C HIS A 16 14.62 -32.10 7.88
N ALA A 17 14.06 -32.70 8.92
CA ALA A 17 12.96 -32.10 9.68
C ALA A 17 13.41 -30.82 10.43
N VAL A 18 14.64 -30.82 10.97
CA VAL A 18 15.24 -29.65 11.63
C VAL A 18 15.50 -28.53 10.62
N ASP A 19 16.03 -28.86 9.44
CA ASP A 19 16.26 -27.88 8.38
C ASP A 19 14.95 -27.25 7.88
N LEU A 20 13.92 -28.06 7.67
CA LEU A 20 12.59 -27.57 7.27
C LEU A 20 11.98 -26.67 8.34
N ALA A 21 12.09 -27.03 9.62
CA ALA A 21 11.60 -26.20 10.72
C ALA A 21 12.32 -24.84 10.75
N LYS A 22 13.63 -24.83 10.50
CA LYS A 22 14.43 -23.60 10.42
C LYS A 22 13.98 -22.70 9.26
N VAL A 23 13.80 -23.26 8.07
CA VAL A 23 13.32 -22.50 6.89
C VAL A 23 11.94 -21.89 7.14
N LEU A 24 11.03 -22.63 7.77
CA LEU A 24 9.70 -22.12 8.09
C LEU A 24 9.76 -20.94 9.06
N GLU A 25 10.60 -21.03 10.09
CA GLU A 25 10.76 -19.97 11.07
C GLU A 25 11.39 -18.71 10.45
N ASP A 26 12.42 -18.87 9.62
CA ASP A 26 13.05 -17.76 8.89
C ASP A 26 12.07 -17.09 7.92
N THR A 27 11.26 -17.87 7.22
CA THR A 27 10.21 -17.37 6.32
C THR A 27 9.16 -16.57 7.09
N ARG A 28 8.73 -17.07 8.26
CA ARG A 28 7.77 -16.39 9.12
C ARG A 28 8.29 -15.04 9.59
N LYS A 29 9.55 -14.97 10.01
CA LYS A 29 10.21 -13.71 10.41
C LYS A 29 10.32 -12.73 9.24
N ALA A 30 10.67 -13.20 8.05
CA ALA A 30 10.75 -12.36 6.85
C ALA A 30 9.38 -11.77 6.49
N LEU A 31 8.31 -12.55 6.58
CA LEU A 31 6.94 -12.08 6.33
C LEU A 31 6.48 -11.02 7.33
N VAL A 32 6.76 -11.21 8.62
CA VAL A 32 6.43 -10.21 9.66
C VAL A 32 7.15 -8.90 9.36
N LYS A 33 8.46 -8.96 9.06
CA LYS A 33 9.26 -7.77 8.72
C LYS A 33 8.74 -7.07 7.47
N ALA A 34 8.35 -7.82 6.44
CA ALA A 34 7.76 -7.26 5.22
C ALA A 34 6.42 -6.56 5.50
N ALA A 35 5.56 -7.15 6.33
CA ALA A 35 4.28 -6.54 6.72
C ALA A 35 4.48 -5.23 7.51
N GLU A 36 5.43 -5.19 8.44
CA GLU A 36 5.80 -3.96 9.16
C GLU A 36 6.32 -2.89 8.21
N GLN A 37 7.20 -3.26 7.27
CA GLN A 37 7.73 -2.34 6.27
C GLN A 37 6.62 -1.78 5.36
N MET A 38 5.68 -2.62 4.94
CA MET A 38 4.50 -2.19 4.19
C MET A 38 3.67 -1.19 5.00
N ARG A 39 3.44 -1.45 6.30
CA ARG A 39 2.70 -0.53 7.17
C ARG A 39 3.39 0.82 7.30
N MET A 40 4.70 0.82 7.58
CA MET A 40 5.50 2.04 7.64
C MET A 40 5.48 2.81 6.32
N SER A 41 5.53 2.12 5.18
CA SER A 41 5.46 2.75 3.86
C SER A 41 4.08 3.35 3.56
N ALA A 42 3.00 2.69 4.00
CA ALA A 42 1.64 3.20 3.86
C ALA A 42 1.39 4.42 4.75
N ASP A 43 1.92 4.40 5.98
CA ASP A 43 1.86 5.53 6.92
C ASP A 43 2.69 6.72 6.41
N MET A 44 3.86 6.48 5.80
CA MET A 44 4.66 7.52 5.14
C MET A 44 3.93 8.10 3.90
N SER A 45 3.22 7.25 3.16
CA SER A 45 2.48 7.61 1.95
C SER A 45 1.11 8.22 2.25
N ARG A 46 0.70 8.31 3.53
CA ARG A 46 -0.37 9.20 3.97
C ARG A 46 0.12 10.65 3.91
N SER A 47 0.43 11.12 2.69
CA SER A 47 0.37 12.54 2.40
C SER A 47 -1.04 13.00 2.77
N ASN A 48 -1.16 14.05 3.59
CA ASN A 48 -2.43 14.70 3.92
C ASN A 48 -3.29 14.73 2.66
N THR A 49 -4.30 13.86 2.61
CA THR A 49 -5.29 13.91 1.54
C THR A 49 -5.81 15.34 1.56
N PRO A 50 -5.76 16.08 0.43
CA PRO A 50 -6.33 17.41 0.42
C PRO A 50 -7.77 17.24 0.85
N SER A 51 -8.12 17.84 1.99
CA SER A 51 -9.48 17.87 2.50
C SER A 51 -10.30 18.63 1.46
N TYR A 52 -10.81 17.89 0.49
CA TYR A 52 -11.77 18.40 -0.46
C TYR A 52 -13.05 18.52 0.33
N SER A 53 -13.25 19.68 0.97
CA SER A 53 -14.55 20.02 1.51
C SER A 53 -15.53 20.01 0.34
N VAL A 54 -16.43 19.02 0.36
CA VAL A 54 -17.57 18.94 -0.55
C VAL A 54 -18.50 20.08 -0.17
N GLY A 55 -18.17 21.30 -0.59
CA GLY A 55 -18.86 22.50 -0.12
C GLY A 55 -18.19 23.83 -0.41
N CYS A 56 -16.91 23.86 -0.82
CA CYS A 56 -16.28 25.12 -1.23
C CYS A 56 -16.24 25.24 -2.76
N PRO A 57 -16.98 26.17 -3.39
CA PRO A 57 -16.76 26.50 -4.79
C PRO A 57 -15.30 26.95 -4.92
N SER A 58 -14.56 26.22 -5.73
CA SER A 58 -13.11 26.28 -5.84
C SER A 58 -12.62 27.74 -5.94
N ARG A 59 -11.60 28.09 -5.13
CA ARG A 59 -10.77 29.31 -5.28
C ARG A 59 -10.23 29.51 -6.72
N LYS A 60 -10.31 28.47 -7.57
CA LYS A 60 -9.96 28.48 -9.00
C LYS A 60 -10.90 29.32 -9.90
N LEU A 61 -12.07 29.76 -9.41
CA LEU A 61 -12.93 30.72 -10.11
C LEU A 61 -12.64 32.19 -9.74
N THR A 62 -11.45 32.49 -9.21
CA THR A 62 -10.99 33.89 -9.08
C THR A 62 -10.89 34.58 -10.44
N LYS A 63 -10.64 33.82 -11.52
CA LYS A 63 -10.84 34.30 -12.88
C LYS A 63 -12.32 34.22 -13.26
N ARG A 64 -12.99 35.38 -13.24
CA ARG A 64 -14.38 35.56 -13.69
C ARG A 64 -14.53 35.51 -15.23
N TRP A 65 -13.68 34.78 -15.93
CA TRP A 65 -13.65 34.76 -17.39
C TRP A 65 -13.56 33.34 -17.92
N ILE A 66 -14.38 33.04 -18.92
CA ILE A 66 -14.34 31.82 -19.72
C ILE A 66 -14.16 32.29 -21.17
N GLY A 67 -12.94 32.19 -21.70
CA GLY A 67 -12.61 32.77 -23.00
C GLY A 67 -12.89 34.30 -23.02
N PRO A 68 -13.58 34.83 -24.06
CA PRO A 68 -13.93 36.25 -24.12
C PRO A 68 -15.10 36.63 -23.21
N TYR A 69 -15.75 35.67 -22.54
CA TYR A 69 -16.97 35.91 -21.79
C TYR A 69 -16.71 36.10 -20.30
N LYS A 70 -17.41 37.06 -19.68
CA LYS A 70 -17.35 37.31 -18.23
C LYS A 70 -18.45 36.54 -17.50
N ILE A 71 -18.07 35.82 -16.44
CA ILE A 71 -19.00 35.12 -15.56
C ILE A 71 -19.73 36.14 -14.68
N VAL A 72 -21.06 36.18 -14.79
CA VAL A 72 -21.94 37.05 -14.00
C VAL A 72 -22.49 36.31 -12.79
N SER A 73 -22.96 35.07 -12.97
CA SER A 73 -23.49 34.25 -11.89
C SER A 73 -23.18 32.76 -12.08
N LEU A 74 -23.09 32.04 -10.96
CA LEU A 74 -22.85 30.60 -10.90
C LEU A 74 -24.05 29.95 -10.21
N LYS A 75 -24.75 29.08 -10.93
CA LYS A 75 -25.80 28.20 -10.40
C LYS A 75 -25.23 26.78 -10.29
N PRO A 76 -25.77 25.91 -9.42
CA PRO A 76 -25.25 24.55 -9.23
C PRO A 76 -25.08 23.74 -10.53
N ASN A 77 -26.00 23.94 -11.49
CA ASN A 77 -26.01 23.21 -12.77
C ASN A 77 -25.81 24.11 -14.01
N ALA A 78 -25.59 25.42 -13.84
CA ALA A 78 -25.54 26.37 -14.97
C ALA A 78 -24.69 27.61 -14.66
N VAL A 79 -24.17 28.27 -15.69
CA VAL A 79 -23.36 29.50 -15.56
C VAL A 79 -23.92 30.58 -16.47
N GLU A 80 -24.09 31.80 -15.95
CA GLU A 80 -24.50 32.96 -16.74
C GLU A 80 -23.29 33.77 -17.16
N LEU A 81 -23.19 34.01 -18.47
CA LEU A 81 -22.08 34.69 -19.12
C LEU A 81 -22.56 35.98 -19.78
N LYS A 82 -21.72 37.01 -19.72
CA LYS A 82 -21.89 38.27 -20.46
C LYS A 82 -20.80 38.41 -21.51
N LEU A 83 -21.23 38.77 -22.73
CA LEU A 83 -20.38 39.25 -23.83
C LEU A 83 -19.85 40.65 -23.51
#